data_AF-A0AAU0P249-F1
#
_entry.id   AF-A0AAU0P249-F1
#
_cell.length_a   1.000
_cell.length_b   1.000
_cell.length_c   1.000
_cell.angle_alpha   90.00
_cell.angle_beta   90.00
_cell.angle_gamma   90.00
#
_symmetry.space_group_name_H-M   'P 1'
#
loop_
_entity.id
_entity.type
_entity.pdbx_description
1 polymer ?
#
loop_
_entity_poly.entity_id
_entity_poly.type
_entity_poly.pdbx_seq_one_letter_code
_entity_poly.pdbx_strand_id
1 'polypeptide(L)'
;MIAPIDFIKEKYINPNKITQDKLCEILQIGKKTISELYQKKRGFTIHTAKKFAKFFDLKPEFILLKQMEYDLSLDKENYDFIKPYNKFLEEEKKISIAKWILSIINNSISDQRLHYTLDDLYNIFSKPTTDKKYQYAITTIFNEVNYDDVIKYCEIFNIDKTNLKTVYEYYKDQYNAKEISEYEWLFKQF
;
A
#
# COMPACT_ATOMS: atom_id res chain seq x y z
N MET A 1 -10.98 -10.48 23.94
CA MET A 1 -11.60 -11.74 23.46
C MET A 1 -11.37 -12.85 24.48
N ILE A 2 -12.21 -13.89 24.50
CA ILE A 2 -12.03 -15.06 25.40
C ILE A 2 -11.18 -16.11 24.70
N ALA A 3 -10.17 -16.66 25.39
CA ALA A 3 -9.35 -17.74 24.85
C ALA A 3 -10.20 -19.00 24.56
N PRO A 4 -9.95 -19.75 23.46
CA PRO A 4 -10.77 -20.91 23.12
C PRO A 4 -10.84 -21.96 24.23
N ILE A 5 -9.75 -22.16 24.96
CA ILE A 5 -9.68 -23.12 26.07
C ILE A 5 -10.59 -22.71 27.23
N ASP A 6 -10.73 -21.42 27.51
CA ASP A 6 -11.62 -20.95 28.58
C ASP A 6 -13.08 -21.10 28.17
N PHE A 7 -13.41 -20.81 26.91
CA PHE A 7 -14.75 -21.07 26.38
C PHE A 7 -15.11 -22.56 26.50
N ILE A 8 -14.21 -23.46 26.07
CA ILE A 8 -14.44 -24.90 26.15
C ILE A 8 -14.55 -25.35 27.62
N LYS A 9 -13.71 -24.79 28.50
CA LYS A 9 -13.76 -25.08 29.94
C LYS A 9 -15.10 -24.71 30.55
N GLU A 10 -15.58 -23.49 30.29
CA GLU A 10 -16.83 -22.98 30.82
C GLU A 10 -18.04 -23.75 30.29
N LYS A 11 -18.08 -24.03 28.98
CA LYS A 11 -19.26 -24.63 28.34
C LYS A 11 -19.33 -26.15 28.44
N TYR A 12 -18.19 -26.83 28.50
CA TYR A 12 -18.16 -28.30 28.39
C TYR A 12 -17.41 -28.98 29.55
N ILE A 13 -16.21 -28.54 29.89
CA ILE A 13 -15.35 -29.29 30.83
C ILE A 13 -15.84 -29.14 32.27
N ASN A 14 -16.05 -27.90 32.73
CA ASN A 14 -16.41 -27.61 34.11
C ASN A 14 -17.82 -28.13 34.46
N PRO A 15 -18.86 -27.92 33.62
CA PRO A 15 -20.20 -28.46 33.91
C PRO A 15 -20.21 -29.99 34.00
N ASN A 16 -19.36 -30.68 33.24
CA ASN A 16 -19.27 -32.14 33.21
C ASN A 16 -18.16 -32.71 34.11
N LYS A 17 -17.48 -31.87 34.90
CA LYS A 17 -16.39 -32.26 35.84
C LYS A 17 -15.28 -33.10 35.19
N ILE A 18 -14.94 -32.80 33.92
CA ILE A 18 -13.89 -33.53 33.20
C ILE A 18 -12.51 -33.05 33.69
N THR A 19 -11.67 -33.98 34.15
CA THR A 19 -10.31 -33.67 34.62
C THR A 19 -9.33 -33.52 33.45
N GLN A 20 -8.20 -32.82 33.66
CA GLN A 20 -7.15 -32.73 32.64
C GLN A 20 -6.56 -34.10 32.30
N ASP A 21 -6.39 -34.99 33.28
CA ASP A 21 -5.88 -36.35 33.02
C ASP A 21 -6.85 -37.15 32.17
N LYS A 22 -8.18 -37.02 32.42
CA LYS A 22 -9.18 -37.66 31.56
C LYS A 22 -9.19 -37.09 30.14
N LEU A 23 -8.99 -35.78 30.02
CA LEU A 23 -8.87 -35.11 28.73
C LEU A 23 -7.62 -35.57 27.96
N CYS A 24 -6.49 -35.78 28.66
CA CYS A 24 -5.27 -36.33 28.06
C CYS A 24 -5.51 -37.73 27.48
N GLU A 25 -6.18 -38.59 28.25
CA GLU A 25 -6.53 -39.96 27.86
C GLU A 25 -7.44 -39.98 26.62
N ILE A 26 -8.59 -39.29 26.68
CA ILE A 26 -9.59 -39.30 25.61
C ILE A 26 -9.05 -38.68 24.33
N LEU A 27 -8.39 -37.52 24.45
CA LEU A 27 -7.87 -36.81 23.28
C LEU A 27 -6.54 -37.41 22.79
N GLN A 28 -5.91 -38.30 23.55
CA GLN A 28 -4.55 -38.78 23.30
C GLN A 28 -3.59 -37.60 23.10
N ILE A 29 -3.63 -36.64 24.02
CA ILE A 29 -2.76 -35.44 24.02
C ILE A 29 -1.92 -35.49 25.29
N GLY A 30 -0.62 -35.18 25.16
CA GLY A 30 0.28 -35.17 26.31
C GLY A 30 -0.13 -34.16 27.38
N LYS A 31 0.08 -34.53 28.65
CA LYS A 31 -0.26 -33.70 29.83
C LYS A 31 0.31 -32.29 29.77
N LYS A 32 1.55 -32.15 29.29
CA LYS A 32 2.19 -30.84 29.08
C LYS A 32 1.37 -29.97 28.13
N THR A 33 0.94 -30.50 26.99
CA THR A 33 0.17 -29.75 25.98
C THR A 33 -1.21 -29.34 26.53
N ILE A 34 -1.93 -30.23 27.22
CA ILE A 34 -3.20 -29.86 27.87
C ILE A 34 -2.98 -28.76 28.91
N SER A 35 -1.95 -28.88 29.75
CA SER A 35 -1.63 -27.89 30.77
C SER A 35 -1.26 -26.52 30.16
N GLU A 36 -0.45 -26.51 29.10
CA GLU A 36 -0.09 -25.27 28.38
C GLU A 36 -1.31 -24.61 27.72
N LEU A 37 -2.23 -25.39 27.15
CA LEU A 37 -3.51 -24.88 26.65
C LEU A 37 -4.31 -24.23 27.79
N TYR A 38 -4.46 -24.89 28.93
CA TYR A 38 -5.18 -24.35 30.10
C TYR A 38 -4.57 -23.06 30.64
N GLN A 39 -3.24 -22.94 30.58
CA GLN A 39 -2.49 -21.76 31.01
C GLN A 39 -2.37 -20.69 29.92
N LYS A 40 -2.91 -20.94 28.71
CA LYS A 40 -2.80 -20.04 27.53
C LYS A 40 -1.36 -19.76 27.12
N LYS A 41 -0.43 -20.64 27.50
CA LYS A 41 0.98 -20.61 27.06
C LYS A 41 1.17 -21.19 25.66
N ARG A 42 0.12 -21.84 25.14
CA ARG A 42 0.05 -22.42 23.81
C ARG A 42 -1.36 -22.18 23.26
N GLY A 43 -1.46 -21.83 21.98
CA GLY A 43 -2.72 -21.79 21.23
C GLY A 43 -3.12 -23.15 20.67
N PHE A 44 -4.40 -23.28 20.27
CA PHE A 44 -4.84 -24.46 19.53
C PHE A 44 -4.16 -24.55 18.17
N THR A 45 -3.59 -25.72 17.87
CA THR A 45 -3.16 -26.07 16.50
C THR A 45 -4.30 -26.78 15.78
N ILE A 46 -4.17 -27.00 14.47
CA ILE A 46 -5.15 -27.77 13.69
C ILE A 46 -5.38 -29.16 14.31
N HIS A 47 -4.32 -29.84 14.77
CA HIS A 47 -4.42 -31.17 15.36
C HIS A 47 -5.16 -31.18 16.70
N THR A 48 -4.83 -30.26 17.60
CA THR A 48 -5.52 -30.18 18.90
C THR A 48 -6.96 -29.69 18.72
N ALA A 49 -7.22 -28.74 17.83
CA ALA A 49 -8.56 -28.28 17.51
C ALA A 49 -9.44 -29.42 16.98
N LYS A 50 -8.96 -30.24 16.03
CA LYS A 50 -9.70 -31.41 15.52
C LYS A 50 -10.03 -32.42 16.61
N LYS A 51 -9.10 -32.71 17.52
CA LYS A 51 -9.33 -33.63 18.63
C LYS A 51 -10.39 -33.12 19.61
N PHE A 52 -10.27 -31.85 20.03
CA PHE A 52 -11.26 -31.22 20.89
C PHE A 52 -12.62 -31.13 20.22
N ALA A 53 -12.65 -30.73 18.94
CA ALA A 53 -13.87 -30.67 18.13
C ALA A 53 -14.57 -32.02 18.05
N LYS A 54 -13.82 -33.09 17.76
CA LYS A 54 -14.37 -34.45 17.70
C LYS A 54 -14.95 -34.90 19.05
N PHE A 55 -14.32 -34.52 20.16
CA PHE A 55 -14.77 -34.92 21.49
C PHE A 55 -16.00 -34.14 21.99
N PHE A 56 -16.05 -32.84 21.73
CA PHE A 56 -17.13 -31.96 22.19
C PHE A 56 -18.23 -31.71 21.16
N ASP A 57 -18.22 -32.45 20.04
CA ASP A 57 -19.12 -32.26 18.90
C ASP A 57 -19.17 -30.81 18.38
N LEU A 58 -17.98 -30.22 18.24
CA LEU A 58 -17.79 -28.88 17.68
C LEU A 58 -17.18 -28.96 16.28
N LYS A 59 -17.25 -27.84 15.56
CA LYS A 59 -16.47 -27.67 14.33
C LYS A 59 -15.04 -27.24 14.69
N PRO A 60 -13.99 -27.87 14.13
CA PRO A 60 -12.61 -27.46 14.39
C PRO A 60 -12.33 -26.01 13.94
N GLU A 61 -13.00 -25.55 12.87
CA GLU A 61 -12.92 -24.18 12.36
C GLU A 61 -13.38 -23.17 13.41
N PHE A 62 -14.42 -23.50 14.18
CA PHE A 62 -14.91 -22.63 15.24
C PHE A 62 -13.87 -22.43 16.35
N ILE A 63 -13.16 -23.50 16.74
CA ILE A 63 -12.09 -23.41 17.76
C ILE A 63 -10.92 -22.58 17.23
N LEU A 64 -10.52 -22.80 15.97
CA LEU A 64 -9.42 -22.07 15.35
C LEU A 64 -9.75 -20.60 15.09
N LEU A 65 -10.98 -20.27 14.70
CA LEU A 65 -11.42 -18.88 14.55
C LEU A 65 -11.34 -18.14 15.88
N LYS A 66 -11.81 -18.77 16.97
CA LYS A 66 -11.65 -18.21 18.33
C LYS A 66 -10.20 -18.05 18.73
N GLN A 67 -9.32 -18.97 18.30
CA GLN A 67 -7.89 -18.87 18.57
C GLN A 67 -7.31 -17.65 17.89
N MET A 68 -7.61 -17.46 16.61
CA MET A 68 -7.20 -16.28 15.84
C MET A 68 -7.74 -14.99 16.45
N GLU A 69 -9.03 -14.93 16.81
CA GLU A 69 -9.62 -13.77 17.49
C GLU A 69 -8.92 -13.44 18.81
N TYR A 70 -8.57 -14.46 19.60
CA TYR A 70 -7.86 -14.29 20.86
C TYR A 70 -6.44 -13.77 20.63
N ASP A 71 -5.69 -14.39 19.71
CA ASP A 71 -4.31 -14.03 19.40
C ASP A 71 -4.22 -12.59 18.85
N LEU A 72 -5.12 -12.21 17.94
CA LEU A 72 -5.23 -10.83 17.45
C LEU A 72 -5.54 -9.83 18.56
N SER A 73 -6.32 -10.23 19.58
CA SER A 73 -6.63 -9.34 20.71
C SER A 73 -5.48 -9.19 21.72
N LEU A 74 -4.50 -10.09 21.70
CA LEU A 74 -3.29 -10.01 22.53
C LEU A 74 -2.17 -9.24 21.85
N ASP A 75 -2.21 -9.17 20.53
CA ASP A 75 -1.23 -8.43 19.75
C ASP A 75 -1.32 -6.94 20.05
N LYS A 76 -0.16 -6.38 20.43
CA LYS A 76 0.02 -4.95 20.77
C LYS A 76 1.04 -4.30 19.85
N GLU A 77 1.54 -5.03 18.86
CA GLU A 77 2.47 -4.47 17.89
C GLU A 77 1.78 -3.41 17.03
N ASN A 78 2.54 -2.40 16.64
CA ASN A 78 2.09 -1.39 15.70
C ASN A 78 2.63 -1.75 14.30
N TYR A 79 1.72 -1.87 13.33
CA TYR A 79 2.05 -2.19 11.93
C TYR A 79 1.87 -1.00 10.96
N ASP A 80 1.70 0.23 11.45
CA ASP A 80 1.42 1.43 10.65
C ASP A 80 2.55 1.80 9.68
N PHE A 81 3.76 1.29 9.89
CA PHE A 81 4.88 1.44 8.97
C PHE A 81 4.69 0.67 7.67
N ILE A 82 3.79 -0.32 7.64
CA ILE A 82 3.44 -1.07 6.44
C ILE A 82 2.44 -0.27 5.63
N LYS A 83 2.87 0.24 4.47
CA LYS A 83 1.98 0.95 3.55
C LYS A 83 1.01 -0.03 2.88
N PRO A 84 -0.26 0.36 2.68
CA PRO A 84 -1.22 -0.41 1.89
C PRO A 84 -0.73 -0.65 0.46
N TYR A 85 -1.06 -1.82 -0.10
CA TYR A 85 -0.70 -2.21 -1.47
C TYR A 85 -1.07 -1.15 -2.53
N ASN A 86 -2.25 -0.52 -2.40
CA ASN A 86 -2.67 0.52 -3.34
C ASN A 86 -1.74 1.74 -3.29
N LYS A 87 -1.27 2.15 -2.11
CA LYS A 87 -0.32 3.25 -1.98
C LYS A 87 1.02 2.90 -2.64
N PHE A 88 1.47 1.65 -2.51
CA PHE A 88 2.65 1.17 -3.20
C PHE A 88 2.49 1.25 -4.74
N LEU A 89 1.35 0.81 -5.27
CA LEU A 89 1.08 0.91 -6.71
C LEU A 89 1.01 2.37 -7.21
N GLU A 90 0.46 3.29 -6.41
CA GLU A 90 0.44 4.72 -6.74
C GLU A 90 1.87 5.31 -6.80
N GLU A 91 2.73 4.95 -5.83
CA GLU A 91 4.14 5.38 -5.81
C GLU A 91 4.92 4.85 -7.02
N GLU A 92 4.73 3.57 -7.38
CA GLU A 92 5.36 2.99 -8.58
C GLU A 92 4.88 3.66 -9.88
N LYS A 93 3.58 3.92 -10.01
CA LYS A 93 3.03 4.65 -11.17
C LYS A 93 3.60 6.06 -11.27
N LYS A 94 3.68 6.79 -10.15
CA LYS A 94 4.32 8.12 -10.04
C LYS A 94 5.75 8.10 -10.56
N ILE A 95 6.55 7.16 -10.05
CA ILE A 95 7.95 7.02 -10.43
C ILE A 95 8.08 6.65 -11.91
N SER A 96 7.25 5.75 -12.41
CA SER A 96 7.30 5.28 -13.79
C SER A 96 7.00 6.40 -14.79
N ILE A 97 5.89 7.15 -14.62
CA ILE A 97 5.54 8.24 -15.55
C ILE A 97 6.57 9.38 -15.48
N ALA A 98 7.07 9.70 -14.29
CA ALA A 98 8.07 10.75 -14.12
C ALA A 98 9.40 10.35 -14.77
N LYS A 99 9.86 9.10 -14.59
CA LYS A 99 11.07 8.58 -15.26
C LYS A 99 10.91 8.52 -16.78
N TRP A 100 9.72 8.16 -17.27
CA TRP A 100 9.42 8.16 -18.69
C TRP A 100 9.60 9.54 -19.31
N ILE A 101 8.93 10.57 -18.75
CA ILE A 101 9.05 11.96 -19.22
C ILE A 101 10.51 12.44 -19.11
N LEU A 102 11.17 12.17 -17.99
CA LEU A 102 12.55 12.56 -17.76
C LEU A 102 13.52 11.92 -18.76
N SER A 103 13.25 10.68 -19.18
CA SER A 103 14.07 10.01 -20.19
C SER A 103 13.97 10.71 -21.54
N ILE A 104 12.77 11.15 -21.95
CA ILE A 104 12.57 11.91 -23.19
C ILE A 104 13.37 13.22 -23.13
N ILE A 105 13.26 13.95 -22.02
CA ILE A 105 13.99 15.21 -21.82
C ILE A 105 15.51 15.00 -21.89
N ASN A 106 16.03 14.05 -21.10
CA ASN A 106 17.47 13.87 -20.94
C ASN A 106 18.15 13.15 -22.12
N ASN A 107 17.41 12.35 -22.91
CA ASN A 107 17.97 11.66 -24.08
C ASN A 107 18.55 12.61 -25.13
N SER A 108 17.98 13.81 -25.23
CA SER A 108 18.40 14.85 -26.16
C SER A 108 19.52 15.75 -25.59
N ILE A 109 20.02 15.45 -24.36
CA ILE A 109 21.13 16.15 -23.69
C ILE A 109 22.36 15.23 -23.62
N SER A 110 23.41 15.55 -24.39
CA SER A 110 24.63 14.73 -24.42
C SER A 110 25.47 14.81 -23.14
N ASP A 111 25.52 15.96 -22.47
CA ASP A 111 26.26 16.12 -21.21
C ASP A 111 25.41 15.67 -20.03
N GLN A 112 25.76 14.51 -19.45
CA GLN A 112 25.06 13.94 -18.29
C GLN A 112 25.00 14.86 -17.08
N ARG A 113 25.94 15.81 -16.95
CA ARG A 113 25.95 16.78 -15.84
C ARG A 113 24.82 17.80 -15.93
N LEU A 114 24.20 17.92 -17.10
CA LEU A 114 23.06 18.80 -17.36
C LEU A 114 21.72 18.06 -17.33
N HIS A 115 21.72 16.77 -16.96
CA HIS A 115 20.49 15.98 -16.87
C HIS A 115 19.59 16.49 -15.75
N TYR A 116 18.31 16.65 -16.06
CA TYR A 116 17.29 16.99 -15.09
C TYR A 116 17.01 15.80 -14.18
N THR A 117 16.57 16.09 -12.96
CA THR A 117 16.16 15.12 -11.96
C THR A 117 14.64 14.99 -11.86
N LEU A 118 14.16 14.01 -11.08
CA LEU A 118 12.73 13.91 -10.75
C LEU A 118 12.23 15.14 -9.98
N ASP A 119 13.07 15.72 -9.12
CA ASP A 119 12.75 16.94 -8.37
C ASP A 119 12.66 18.15 -9.30
N ASP A 120 13.53 18.23 -10.32
CA ASP A 120 13.44 19.27 -11.35
C ASP A 120 12.12 19.20 -12.11
N LEU A 121 11.75 17.99 -12.56
CA LEU A 121 10.47 17.77 -13.25
C LEU A 121 9.28 18.13 -12.34
N TYR A 122 9.32 17.71 -11.08
CA TYR A 122 8.30 18.07 -10.10
C TYR A 122 8.22 19.59 -9.87
N ASN A 123 9.35 20.29 -9.81
CA ASN A 123 9.40 21.74 -9.66
C ASN A 123 8.82 22.44 -10.88
N ILE A 124 9.13 21.99 -12.10
CA ILE A 124 8.56 22.55 -13.34
C ILE A 124 7.03 22.56 -13.27
N PHE A 125 6.39 21.45 -12.89
CA PHE A 125 4.94 21.35 -12.87
C PHE A 125 4.27 21.84 -11.57
N SER A 126 4.87 21.63 -10.40
CA SER A 126 4.21 21.88 -9.10
C SER A 126 4.56 23.23 -8.50
N LYS A 127 5.73 23.78 -8.85
CA LYS A 127 6.22 25.10 -8.42
C LYS A 127 6.71 25.83 -9.67
N PRO A 128 5.78 26.13 -10.60
CA PRO A 128 6.13 26.55 -11.94
C PRO A 128 7.10 27.72 -11.88
N THR A 129 8.21 27.54 -12.57
CA THR A 129 9.35 28.46 -12.56
C THR A 129 9.76 28.77 -13.98
N THR A 130 10.11 30.03 -14.21
CA THR A 130 10.56 30.56 -15.50
C THR A 130 12.08 30.65 -15.58
N ASP A 131 12.78 29.94 -14.69
CA ASP A 131 14.24 29.89 -14.67
C ASP A 131 14.76 29.35 -16.01
N LYS A 132 15.71 30.07 -16.61
CA LYS A 132 16.34 29.71 -17.89
C LYS A 132 16.91 28.29 -17.87
N LYS A 133 17.32 27.78 -16.71
CA LYS A 133 17.83 26.40 -16.61
C LYS A 133 16.78 25.34 -17.00
N TYR A 134 15.48 25.63 -16.86
CA TYR A 134 14.38 24.71 -17.23
C TYR A 134 13.82 24.95 -18.62
N GLN A 135 14.29 26.00 -19.33
CA GLN A 135 13.78 26.37 -20.65
C GLN A 135 13.83 25.20 -21.64
N TYR A 136 14.94 24.45 -21.65
CA TYR A 136 15.09 23.27 -22.50
C TYR A 136 14.08 22.19 -22.13
N ALA A 137 14.01 21.80 -20.85
CA ALA A 137 13.05 20.79 -20.38
C ALA A 137 11.60 21.16 -20.74
N ILE A 138 11.20 22.41 -20.51
CA ILE A 138 9.86 22.91 -20.84
C ILE A 138 9.61 22.84 -22.36
N THR A 139 10.60 23.20 -23.17
CA THR A 139 10.51 23.09 -24.63
C THR A 139 10.32 21.63 -25.07
N THR A 140 11.10 20.70 -24.52
CA THR A 140 11.01 19.28 -24.83
C THR A 140 9.70 18.66 -24.33
N ILE A 141 9.20 19.07 -23.16
CA ILE A 141 7.91 18.62 -22.60
C ILE A 141 6.77 18.87 -23.60
N PHE A 142 6.71 20.04 -24.21
CA PHE A 142 5.60 20.36 -25.11
C PHE A 142 5.83 19.92 -26.56
N ASN A 143 7.09 19.77 -27.01
CA ASN A 143 7.38 19.40 -28.39
C ASN A 143 7.55 17.90 -28.62
N GLU A 144 8.04 17.14 -27.62
CA GLU A 144 8.48 15.75 -27.80
C GLU A 144 7.74 14.76 -26.89
N VAL A 145 7.25 15.19 -25.73
CA VAL A 145 6.47 14.32 -24.83
C VAL A 145 5.01 14.26 -25.31
N ASN A 146 4.43 13.06 -25.32
CA ASN A 146 3.02 12.90 -25.67
C ASN A 146 2.13 13.68 -24.70
N TYR A 147 1.16 14.42 -25.24
CA TYR A 147 0.13 15.13 -24.48
C TYR A 147 -0.50 14.26 -23.38
N ASP A 148 -0.90 13.03 -23.71
CA ASP A 148 -1.55 12.12 -22.76
C ASP A 148 -0.63 11.78 -21.57
N ASP A 149 0.68 11.67 -21.80
CA ASP A 149 1.65 11.40 -20.74
C ASP A 149 1.85 12.63 -19.84
N VAL A 150 1.83 13.84 -20.42
CA VAL A 150 1.89 15.10 -19.65
C VAL A 150 0.64 15.26 -18.79
N ILE A 151 -0.56 15.04 -19.34
CA ILE A 151 -1.80 15.10 -18.58
C ILE A 151 -1.83 14.03 -17.49
N LYS A 152 -1.45 12.79 -17.81
CA LYS A 152 -1.37 11.70 -16.84
C LYS A 152 -0.38 11.99 -15.72
N TYR A 153 0.76 12.62 -16.03
CA TYR A 153 1.68 13.12 -15.01
C TYR A 153 0.98 14.14 -14.11
N CYS A 154 0.32 15.14 -14.69
CA CYS A 154 -0.41 16.15 -13.93
C CYS A 154 -1.48 15.55 -13.02
N GLU A 155 -2.28 14.60 -13.50
CA GLU A 155 -3.28 13.89 -12.72
C GLU A 155 -2.66 13.10 -11.56
N ILE A 156 -1.63 12.30 -11.84
CA ILE A 156 -0.97 11.44 -10.86
C ILE A 156 -0.30 12.26 -9.74
N PHE A 157 0.30 13.41 -10.09
CA PHE A 157 0.97 14.30 -9.14
C PHE A 157 0.04 15.38 -8.55
N ASN A 158 -1.25 15.38 -8.89
CA ASN A 158 -2.23 16.40 -8.49
C ASN A 158 -1.75 17.83 -8.82
N ILE A 159 -1.24 18.03 -10.04
CA ILE A 159 -0.80 19.33 -10.54
C ILE A 159 -2.01 20.19 -10.85
N ASP A 160 -2.06 21.39 -10.27
CA ASP A 160 -3.11 22.36 -10.54
C ASP A 160 -3.12 22.78 -12.02
N LYS A 161 -4.32 22.92 -12.59
CA LYS A 161 -4.52 23.45 -13.96
C LYS A 161 -3.79 24.78 -14.15
N THR A 162 -3.81 25.65 -13.14
CA THR A 162 -3.13 26.95 -13.17
C THR A 162 -1.62 26.79 -13.33
N ASN A 163 -1.01 25.79 -12.69
CA ASN A 163 0.43 25.57 -12.82
C ASN A 163 0.78 25.05 -14.21
N LEU A 164 0.04 24.06 -14.72
CA LEU A 164 0.24 23.58 -16.10
C LEU A 164 0.07 24.72 -17.12
N LYS A 165 -0.91 25.60 -16.89
CA LYS A 165 -1.11 26.81 -17.68
C LYS A 165 0.10 27.74 -17.63
N THR A 166 0.65 28.05 -16.45
CA THR A 166 1.84 28.90 -16.31
C THR A 166 3.04 28.33 -17.07
N VAL A 167 3.27 27.02 -16.99
CA VAL A 167 4.37 26.35 -17.72
C VAL A 167 4.15 26.44 -19.23
N TYR A 168 2.91 26.27 -19.69
CA TYR A 168 2.57 26.38 -21.11
C TYR A 168 2.66 27.82 -21.64
N GLU A 169 2.23 28.81 -20.85
CA GLU A 169 2.42 30.24 -21.17
C GLU A 169 3.91 30.56 -21.32
N TYR A 170 4.76 30.10 -20.39
CA TYR A 170 6.21 30.29 -20.50
C TYR A 170 6.82 29.62 -21.73
N TYR A 171 6.30 28.45 -22.16
CA TYR A 171 6.68 27.82 -23.41
C TYR A 171 6.29 28.67 -24.62
N LYS A 172 5.06 29.21 -24.65
CA LYS A 172 4.57 30.06 -25.75
C LYS A 172 5.38 31.35 -25.90
N ASP A 173 5.89 31.89 -24.79
CA ASP A 173 6.72 33.10 -24.80
C ASP A 173 8.15 32.85 -25.35
N GLN A 174 8.54 31.60 -25.59
CA GLN A 174 9.83 31.27 -26.20
C GLN A 174 9.85 31.57 -27.69
N TYR A 175 11.02 32.03 -28.19
CA TYR A 175 11.20 32.34 -29.61
C TYR A 175 10.90 31.11 -30.48
N ASN A 176 9.95 31.26 -31.40
CA ASN A 176 9.55 30.24 -32.38
C ASN A 176 8.73 29.04 -31.84
N ALA A 177 8.10 29.18 -30.66
CA ALA A 177 7.17 28.17 -30.13
C ALA A 177 5.94 28.02 -31.04
N LYS A 178 5.55 26.78 -31.33
CA LYS A 178 4.32 26.50 -32.09
C LYS A 178 3.15 26.42 -31.11
N GLU A 179 2.01 26.99 -31.48
CA GLU A 179 0.77 26.72 -30.73
C GLU A 179 0.40 25.25 -30.87
N ILE A 180 -0.09 24.67 -29.77
CA ILE A 180 -0.44 23.26 -29.67
C ILE A 180 -1.91 23.20 -29.30
N SER A 181 -2.74 22.73 -30.24
CA SER A 181 -4.19 22.74 -30.14
C SER A 181 -4.72 22.03 -28.88
N GLU A 182 -4.02 20.98 -28.46
CA GLU A 182 -4.33 20.12 -27.32
C GLU A 182 -4.25 20.86 -25.98
N TYR A 183 -3.55 22.00 -25.90
CA TYR A 183 -3.41 22.79 -24.67
C TYR A 183 -4.30 24.05 -24.65
N GLU A 184 -5.05 24.37 -25.71
CA GLU A 184 -5.89 25.57 -25.77
C GLU A 184 -6.98 25.63 -24.68
N TRP A 185 -7.44 24.48 -24.19
CA TRP A 185 -8.44 24.39 -23.13
C TRP A 185 -7.94 24.99 -21.79
N LEU A 186 -6.63 25.15 -21.61
CA LEU A 186 -6.06 25.80 -20.43
C LEU A 186 -6.52 27.27 -20.29
N PHE A 187 -6.86 27.92 -21.40
CA PHE A 187 -7.27 29.33 -21.45
C PHE A 187 -8.78 29.55 -21.45
N LYS A 188 -9.57 28.48 -21.55
CA LYS A 188 -11.03 28.57 -21.49
C LYS A 188 -11.46 28.85 -20.03
N GLN A 189 -12.26 29.90 -19.84
CA GLN A 189 -12.96 30.16 -18.58
C GLN A 189 -14.06 29.09 -18.42
N PHE A 190 -14.07 28.42 -17.26
CA PHE A 190 -15.14 27.51 -16.84
C PHE A 190 -15.90 28.15 -15.69
#